data_AF-A0A965R5T2-F1
#
_entry.id   AF-A0A965R5T2-F1
#
_cell.length_a   1.000
_cell.length_b   1.000
_cell.length_c   1.000
_cell.angle_alpha   90.00
_cell.angle_beta   90.00
_cell.angle_gamma   90.00
#
_symmetry.space_group_name_H-M   'P 1'
#
loop_
_entity.id
_entity.type
_entity.pdbx_description
1 polymer ?
#
loop_
_entity_poly.entity_id
_entity_poly.type
_entity_poly.pdbx_seq_one_letter_code
_entity_poly.pdbx_strand_id
1 'polypeptide(L)'
;MTRNGNNTPDFDYDFVVIGSGFGGSVSALRLVEKGYRVLVIEQGKRFRDHDFPKTNRELRKYLWLPLLKCFGIQDMTLFRNILV
;
A
#
# COMPACT_ATOMS: atom_id res chain seq x y z
N MET A 1 12.45 -5.49 37.21
CA MET A 1 11.26 -4.71 37.60
C MET A 1 10.06 -5.33 36.90
N THR A 2 9.04 -5.68 37.68
CA THR A 2 7.96 -6.63 37.40
C THR A 2 6.89 -6.07 36.45
N ARG A 3 6.62 -6.74 35.32
CA ARG A 3 5.48 -6.46 34.44
C ARG A 3 4.26 -7.23 34.98
N ASN A 4 3.42 -6.54 35.75
CA ASN A 4 2.17 -7.07 36.28
C ASN A 4 1.11 -7.24 35.18
N GLY A 5 0.49 -8.42 35.10
CA GLY A 5 -0.97 -8.53 35.25
C GLY A 5 -1.93 -8.29 34.08
N ASN A 6 -1.49 -7.94 32.87
CA ASN A 6 -2.41 -7.81 31.72
C ASN A 6 -1.91 -8.67 30.55
N ASN A 7 -2.68 -9.70 30.16
CA ASN A 7 -2.44 -10.58 28.99
C ASN A 7 -2.65 -9.85 27.64
N THR A 8 -2.30 -8.57 27.55
CA THR A 8 -2.26 -7.87 26.26
C THR A 8 -0.98 -8.29 25.54
N PRO A 9 -1.08 -8.87 24.33
CA PRO A 9 0.11 -9.18 23.54
C PRO A 9 0.96 -7.93 23.40
N ASP A 10 2.26 -8.07 23.58
CA ASP A 10 3.20 -6.99 23.31
C ASP A 10 3.24 -6.80 21.80
N PHE A 11 2.74 -5.67 21.31
CA PHE A 11 2.73 -5.37 19.88
C PHE A 11 4.00 -4.62 19.48
N ASP A 12 4.60 -5.03 18.36
CA ASP A 12 5.80 -4.39 17.78
C ASP A 12 5.53 -2.98 17.22
N TYR A 13 4.27 -2.65 16.96
CA TYR A 13 3.83 -1.38 16.38
C TYR A 13 2.66 -0.81 17.17
N ASP A 14 2.60 0.52 17.24
CA ASP A 14 1.53 1.25 17.91
C ASP A 14 0.37 1.55 16.95
N PHE A 15 0.66 1.71 15.65
CA PHE A 15 -0.32 1.91 14.59
C PHE A 15 -0.01 1.06 13.35
N VAL A 16 -1.06 0.63 12.66
CA VAL A 16 -0.97 -0.01 11.34
C VAL A 16 -1.77 0.80 10.34
N VAL A 17 -1.14 1.20 9.24
CA VAL A 17 -1.75 1.90 8.11
C VAL A 17 -1.87 0.93 6.94
N ILE A 18 -3.09 0.74 6.45
CA ILE A 18 -3.39 -0.13 5.32
C ILE A 18 -3.53 0.75 4.07
N GLY A 19 -2.63 0.56 3.12
CA GLY A 19 -2.50 1.33 1.90
C GLY A 19 -1.39 2.38 1.99
N SER A 20 -0.46 2.37 1.03
CA SER A 20 0.61 3.38 0.89
C SER A 20 0.27 4.47 -0.13
N GLY A 21 -1.02 4.68 -0.40
CA GLY A 21 -1.49 5.80 -1.21
C GLY A 21 -1.26 7.16 -0.53
N PHE A 22 -1.84 8.22 -1.09
CA PHE A 22 -1.68 9.59 -0.58
C PHE A 22 -2.10 9.72 0.90
N GLY A 23 -3.32 9.32 1.23
CA GLY A 23 -3.84 9.42 2.60
C GLY A 23 -3.02 8.59 3.60
N GLY A 24 -2.76 7.32 3.28
CA GLY A 24 -2.00 6.43 4.16
C GLY A 24 -0.57 6.91 4.41
N SER A 25 0.13 7.36 3.36
CA SER A 25 1.51 7.87 3.50
C SER A 25 1.58 9.14 4.34
N VAL A 26 0.65 10.08 4.16
CA VAL A 26 0.60 11.32 4.96
C VAL A 26 0.26 11.00 6.42
N SER A 27 -0.72 10.12 6.66
CA SER A 27 -1.07 9.68 8.01
C SER A 27 0.10 8.98 8.70
N ALA A 28 0.79 8.07 8.01
CA ALA A 28 1.96 7.39 8.54
C ALA A 28 3.08 8.37 8.90
N LEU A 29 3.38 9.35 8.04
CA LEU A 29 4.36 10.39 8.31
C LEU A 29 4.05 11.15 9.60
N ARG A 30 2.81 11.64 9.76
CA ARG A 30 2.42 12.40 10.95
C ARG A 30 2.46 11.58 12.24
N LEU A 31 2.11 10.30 12.18
CA LEU A 31 2.20 9.40 13.32
C LEU A 31 3.66 9.14 13.72
N VAL A 32 4.54 8.93 12.74
CA VAL A 32 5.99 8.74 12.98
C VAL A 32 6.63 10.03 13.51
N GLU A 33 6.30 11.20 12.97
CA GLU A 33 6.77 12.51 13.48
C GLU A 33 6.39 12.74 14.95
N LYS A 34 5.24 12.19 15.38
CA LYS A 34 4.80 12.21 16.78
C LYS A 34 5.53 11.19 17.67
N GLY A 35 6.34 10.30 17.09
CA GLY A 35 7.16 9.33 17.81
C GLY A 35 6.56 7.93 17.94
N TYR A 36 5.50 7.61 17.19
CA TYR A 36 4.92 6.26 17.20
C TYR A 36 5.65 5.30 16.27
N ARG A 37 5.65 4.01 16.63
CA ARG A 37 6.06 2.91 15.72
C ARG A 37 4.89 2.57 14.81
N VAL A 38 5.07 2.81 13.51
CA VAL A 38 3.99 2.64 12.51
C VAL A 38 4.38 1.58 11.48
N LEU A 39 3.50 0.62 11.26
CA LEU A 39 3.59 -0.34 10.17
C LEU A 39 2.71 0.12 9.01
N VAL A 40 3.26 0.21 7.80
CA VAL A 40 2.48 0.44 6.57
C VAL A 40 2.45 -0.84 5.76
N ILE A 41 1.25 -1.30 5.37
CA ILE A 41 1.04 -2.49 4.55
C ILE A 41 0.34 -2.07 3.27
N GLU A 42 0.81 -2.56 2.12
CA GLU A 42 0.24 -2.30 0.80
C GLU A 42 0.06 -3.63 0.06
N GLN A 43 -1.04 -3.79 -0.68
CA GLN A 43 -1.31 -5.00 -1.46
C GLN A 43 -0.43 -5.08 -2.71
N GLY A 44 -0.07 -3.92 -3.27
CA GLY A 44 0.72 -3.80 -4.48
C GLY A 44 2.18 -4.21 -4.31
N LYS A 45 2.88 -4.37 -5.43
CA LYS A 45 4.33 -4.56 -5.44
C LYS A 45 5.04 -3.26 -5.06
N ARG A 46 6.27 -3.39 -4.57
CA ARG A 46 7.16 -2.23 -4.41
C ARG A 46 7.70 -1.82 -5.78
N PHE A 47 7.26 -0.66 -6.27
CA PHE A 47 7.74 -0.08 -7.52
C PHE A 47 8.82 0.96 -7.25
N ARG A 48 9.91 0.91 -8.00
CA ARG A 48 10.94 1.94 -8.14
C ARG A 48 10.73 2.70 -9.44
N ASP A 49 11.41 3.82 -9.58
CA ASP A 49 11.29 4.69 -10.76
C ASP A 49 11.49 3.94 -12.11
N HIS A 50 12.37 2.94 -12.14
CA HIS A 50 12.62 2.13 -13.34
C HIS A 50 11.59 1.03 -13.60
N ASP A 51 10.76 0.68 -12.62
CA ASP A 51 9.71 -0.33 -12.76
C ASP A 51 8.48 0.22 -13.47
N PHE A 52 8.31 1.55 -13.45
CA PHE A 52 7.22 2.22 -14.13
C PHE A 52 7.36 2.15 -15.66
N PRO A 53 6.24 1.97 -16.39
CA PRO A 53 6.26 1.99 -17.84
C PRO A 53 6.67 3.39 -18.34
N LYS A 54 7.61 3.45 -19.28
CA LYS A 54 8.02 4.74 -19.87
C LYS A 54 6.93 5.32 -20.77
N THR A 55 6.08 4.46 -21.30
CA THR A 55 4.96 4.82 -22.15
C THR A 55 3.76 3.91 -21.88
N ASN A 56 2.55 4.43 -22.09
CA ASN A 56 1.30 3.67 -21.91
C ASN A 56 1.17 2.47 -22.87
N ARG A 57 2.02 2.38 -23.89
CA ARG A 57 2.08 1.25 -24.83
C ARG A 57 2.76 0.02 -24.23
N GLU A 58 3.49 0.15 -23.12
CA GLU A 58 4.05 -0.98 -22.37
C GLU A 58 2.95 -1.70 -21.56
N LEU A 59 1.95 -2.24 -22.24
CA LEU A 59 0.72 -2.79 -21.64
C LEU A 59 0.97 -3.80 -20.52
N ARG A 60 2.03 -4.62 -20.63
CA ARG A 60 2.41 -5.61 -19.60
C ARG A 60 2.83 -4.99 -18.27
N LYS A 61 3.43 -3.79 -18.30
CA LYS A 61 3.87 -3.04 -17.12
C LYS A 61 2.88 -1.95 -16.71
N TYR A 62 1.95 -1.60 -17.60
CA TYR A 62 0.94 -0.59 -17.33
C TYR A 62 -0.31 -1.20 -16.72
N LEU A 63 -0.91 -2.22 -17.35
CA LEU A 63 -2.18 -2.81 -16.91
C LEU A 63 -1.97 -3.96 -15.93
N TRP A 64 -2.77 -3.99 -14.88
CA TRP A 64 -2.99 -5.18 -14.06
C TRP A 64 -4.06 -6.04 -14.72
N LEU A 65 -3.63 -7.04 -15.49
CA LEU A 65 -4.51 -8.01 -16.13
C LEU A 65 -3.87 -9.40 -16.07
N PRO A 66 -4.05 -10.12 -14.95
CA PRO A 66 -3.37 -11.39 -14.70
C PRO A 66 -3.61 -12.45 -15.79
N LEU A 67 -4.80 -12.47 -16.40
CA LEU A 67 -5.15 -13.36 -17.50
C LEU A 67 -4.22 -13.24 -18.71
N LEU A 68 -3.68 -12.04 -18.99
CA LEU A 68 -2.73 -11.80 -20.08
C LEU A 68 -1.27 -11.72 -19.60
N LYS A 69 -0.99 -12.13 -18.35
CA LYS A 69 0.31 -11.98 -17.69
C LYS A 69 0.79 -10.52 -17.63
N CYS A 70 -0.14 -9.57 -17.56
CA CYS A 70 0.15 -8.16 -17.32
C CYS A 70 0.04 -7.91 -15.82
N PHE A 71 1.10 -7.36 -15.21
CA PHE A 71 1.19 -7.12 -13.77
C PHE A 71 1.64 -5.69 -13.50
N GLY A 72 1.02 -4.76 -14.23
CA GLY A 72 1.31 -3.34 -14.15
C GLY A 72 0.66 -2.65 -12.96
N ILE A 73 0.88 -1.34 -12.88
CA ILE A 73 0.44 -0.49 -11.78
C ILE A 73 -1.05 -0.14 -11.82
N GLN A 74 -1.65 -0.15 -13.01
CA GLN A 74 -3.00 0.34 -13.24
C GLN A 74 -3.98 -0.83 -13.16
N ASP A 75 -4.71 -0.93 -12.05
CA ASP A 75 -5.86 -1.81 -11.91
C ASP A 75 -7.15 -1.02 -12.16
N MET A 76 -7.92 -1.41 -13.18
CA MET A 76 -9.17 -0.75 -13.55
C MET A 76 -10.32 -1.72 -13.38
N THR A 77 -11.10 -1.50 -12.33
CA THR A 77 -12.41 -2.15 -12.20
C THR A 77 -13.44 -1.32 -12.95
N LEU A 78 -13.94 -1.85 -14.08
CA LEU A 78 -15.02 -1.22 -14.83
C LEU A 78 -16.36 -1.43 -14.10
N PHE A 79 -16.93 -0.36 -13.55
CA PHE A 79 -18.26 -0.39 -12.96
C PHE A 79 -19.31 0.03 -13.98
N ARG A 80 -20.39 -0.76 -14.06
CA ARG A 80 -21.47 -0.62 -15.06
C ARG A 80 -22.08 0.79 -15.17
N ASN A 81 -22.01 1.59 -14.11
CA ASN A 81 -22.65 2.91 -14.02
C ASN A 81 -21.65 4.07 -13.83
N ILE A 82 -20.34 3.84 -14.00
CA ILE A 82 -19.30 4.87 -13.82
C ILE A 82 -18.63 5.24 -15.15
N LEU A 83 -18.74 4.38 -16.16
CA LEU A 83 -18.18 4.63 -17.48
C LEU A 83 -19.26 5.24 -18.36
N VAL A 84 -19.00 6.46 -18.84
CA VAL A 84 -19.82 7.17 -19.83
C VAL A 84 -19.28 6.87 -21.22
#